data_AF-A0A2V7X276-F1
#
_entry.id   AF-A0A2V7X276-F1
#
_cell.length_a   1.000
_cell.length_b   1.000
_cell.length_c   1.000
_cell.angle_alpha   90.00
_cell.angle_beta   90.00
_cell.angle_gamma   90.00
#
_symmetry.space_group_name_H-M   'P 1'
#
loop_
_entity.id
_entity.type
_entity.pdbx_description
1 polymer ?
#
loop_
_entity_poly.entity_id
_entity_poly.type
_entity_poly.pdbx_seq_one_letter_code
_entity_poly.pdbx_strand_id
1 'polypeptide(L)'
;MSTRLHPKDWLAVMFLTAALVSSLFAGVPEGKKEVSGTPVLQSSSAGEMRVEGERRFHANCGRCHAAPQKFPPRMMATVLRHMRVRATITAEDRRLILFYMTQ
;
A
#
# COMPACT_ATOMS: atom_id res chain seq x y z
N MET A 1 34.64 24.47 23.73
CA MET A 1 35.29 24.51 22.41
C MET A 1 34.20 24.70 21.37
N SER A 2 34.04 25.92 20.85
CA SER A 2 32.98 26.27 19.90
C SER A 2 33.60 26.33 18.51
N THR A 3 33.41 25.29 17.69
CA THR A 3 33.94 25.25 16.33
C THR A 3 32.98 25.99 15.41
N ARG A 4 33.41 27.15 14.91
CA ARG A 4 32.72 27.85 13.80
C ARG A 4 32.95 27.05 12.52
N LEU A 5 32.06 26.12 12.20
CA LEU A 5 32.05 25.47 10.88
C LEU A 5 31.40 26.42 9.87
N HIS A 6 32.07 26.62 8.73
CA HIS A 6 31.63 27.54 7.70
C HIS A 6 30.52 26.87 6.89
N PRO A 7 29.47 27.58 6.42
CA PRO A 7 28.35 27.00 5.66
C PRO A 7 28.75 26.21 4.40
N LYS A 8 29.98 26.42 3.91
CA LYS A 8 30.60 25.72 2.79
C LYS A 8 30.94 24.26 3.12
N ASP A 9 31.34 24.01 4.38
CA ASP A 9 31.78 22.71 4.85
C ASP A 9 30.58 21.75 5.01
N TRP A 10 29.41 22.30 5.34
CA TRP A 10 28.16 21.54 5.39
C TRP A 10 27.75 21.04 4.00
N LEU A 11 27.82 21.89 2.97
CA LEU A 11 27.50 21.49 1.60
C LEU A 11 28.42 20.36 1.11
N ALA A 12 29.72 20.44 1.41
CA ALA A 12 30.67 19.38 1.05
C ALA A 12 30.36 18.05 1.74
N VAL A 13 30.00 18.05 3.03
CA VAL A 13 29.65 16.82 3.77
C VAL A 13 28.37 16.18 3.21
N MET A 14 27.35 16.97 2.86
CA MET A 14 26.11 16.45 2.28
C MET A 14 26.35 15.77 0.92
N PHE A 15 27.13 16.40 0.03
CA PHE A 15 27.46 15.80 -1.27
C PHE A 15 28.31 14.53 -1.15
N LEU A 16 29.21 14.45 -0.16
CA LEU A 16 30.04 13.26 0.07
C LEU A 16 29.23 12.06 0.59
N THR A 17 28.18 12.30 1.39
CA THR A 17 27.30 11.23 1.89
C THR A 17 26.30 10.70 0.86
N ALA A 18 25.90 11.50 -0.13
CA ALA A 18 24.92 11.11 -1.13
C ALA A 18 25.45 10.09 -2.17
N ALA A 19 26.76 10.05 -2.40
CA ALA A 19 27.37 9.18 -3.41
C ALA A 19 27.58 7.71 -2.97
N LEU A 20 27.45 7.39 -1.68
CA LEU A 20 27.76 6.05 -1.16
C LEU A 20 26.58 5.07 -1.08
N VAL A 21 25.34 5.51 -1.37
CA VAL A 21 24.10 4.72 -1.13
C VAL A 21 23.45 4.20 -2.44
N SER A 22 24.12 4.30 -3.59
CA SER A 22 23.50 3.99 -4.89
C SER A 22 23.86 2.63 -5.52
N SER A 23 24.48 1.68 -4.80
CA SER A 23 25.06 0.48 -5.46
C SER A 23 24.50 -0.89 -5.04
N LEU A 24 23.27 -1.01 -4.52
CA LEU A 24 22.70 -2.31 -4.11
C LEU A 24 21.26 -2.58 -4.61
N PHE A 25 20.99 -2.39 -5.91
CA PHE A 25 19.81 -2.98 -6.56
C PHE A 25 20.19 -3.64 -7.88
N ALA A 26 20.77 -4.85 -7.79
CA ALA A 26 20.91 -5.79 -8.89
C ALA A 26 20.13 -7.06 -8.52
N GLY A 27 18.96 -7.25 -9.12
CA GLY A 27 18.08 -8.40 -8.86
C GLY A 27 17.44 -8.95 -10.13
N VAL A 28 18.04 -10.03 -10.63
CA VAL A 28 17.52 -11.23 -11.35
C VAL A 28 16.36 -11.09 -12.36
N PRO A 29 16.57 -11.46 -13.65
CA PRO A 29 15.47 -11.77 -14.57
C PRO A 29 14.91 -13.17 -14.29
N GLU A 30 13.65 -13.25 -13.82
CA GLU A 30 12.93 -14.50 -13.61
C GLU A 30 12.38 -15.06 -14.94
N GLY A 31 12.83 -16.27 -15.26
CA GLY A 31 12.39 -17.05 -16.41
C GLY A 31 10.94 -17.50 -16.27
N LYS A 32 10.13 -17.12 -17.24
CA LYS A 32 8.74 -17.56 -17.41
C LYS A 32 8.73 -18.98 -18.00
N LYS A 33 8.49 -19.98 -17.14
CA LYS A 33 8.13 -21.35 -17.52
C LYS A 33 6.62 -21.38 -17.74
N GLU A 34 6.20 -21.66 -18.97
CA GLU A 34 4.82 -22.06 -19.27
C GLU A 34 4.52 -23.39 -18.56
N VAL A 35 3.45 -23.41 -17.77
CA VAL A 35 2.75 -24.63 -17.40
C VAL A 35 1.31 -24.49 -17.87
N SER A 36 1.00 -25.32 -18.85
CA SER A 36 -0.34 -25.55 -19.37
C SER A 36 -1.22 -26.13 -18.26
N GLY A 37 -2.26 -25.38 -17.89
CA GLY A 37 -3.28 -25.79 -16.94
C GLY A 37 -4.57 -25.04 -17.24
N THR A 38 -5.65 -25.79 -17.47
CA THR A 38 -7.03 -25.38 -17.76
C THR A 38 -7.49 -24.10 -17.05
N PRO A 39 -8.11 -23.12 -17.74
CA PRO A 39 -8.39 -21.82 -17.12
C PRO A 39 -9.62 -21.88 -16.20
N VAL A 40 -9.37 -21.97 -14.88
CA VAL A 40 -10.31 -21.45 -13.87
C VAL A 40 -10.17 -19.92 -13.83
N LEU A 41 -10.76 -19.26 -14.83
CA LEU A 41 -10.66 -17.81 -15.07
C LEU A 41 -11.39 -16.93 -14.02
N GLN A 42 -12.04 -17.52 -13.01
CA GLN A 42 -12.81 -16.77 -11.99
C GLN A 42 -12.09 -16.59 -10.65
N SER A 43 -11.03 -17.36 -10.37
CA SER A 43 -10.34 -17.29 -9.07
C SER A 43 -9.29 -16.18 -9.02
N SER A 44 -8.66 -15.86 -10.15
CA SER A 44 -7.62 -14.83 -10.24
C SER A 44 -8.13 -13.43 -9.89
N SER A 45 -9.30 -13.04 -10.41
CA SER A 45 -9.85 -11.70 -10.19
C SER A 45 -10.35 -11.47 -8.76
N ALA A 46 -11.00 -12.46 -8.15
CA ALA A 46 -11.43 -12.36 -6.75
C ALA A 46 -10.23 -12.33 -5.78
N GLY A 47 -9.18 -13.11 -6.07
CA GLY A 47 -7.93 -13.08 -5.33
C GLY A 47 -7.25 -11.71 -5.40
N GLU A 48 -7.15 -11.14 -6.60
CA GLU A 48 -6.57 -9.81 -6.83
C GLU A 48 -7.37 -8.71 -6.12
N MET A 49 -8.71 -8.74 -6.22
CA MET A 49 -9.58 -7.80 -5.50
C MET A 49 -9.42 -7.87 -3.99
N ARG A 50 -9.19 -9.07 -3.43
CA ARG A 50 -8.96 -9.25 -1.99
C ARG A 50 -7.61 -8.63 -1.59
N VAL A 51 -6.55 -8.90 -2.34
CA VAL A 51 -5.20 -8.36 -2.07
C VAL A 51 -5.18 -6.84 -2.20
N GLU A 52 -5.78 -6.28 -3.25
CA GLU A 52 -5.82 -4.82 -3.38
C GLU A 52 -6.75 -4.20 -2.33
N GLY A 53 -7.87 -4.85 -1.99
CA GLY A 53 -8.74 -4.42 -0.90
C GLY A 53 -8.03 -4.35 0.46
N GLU A 54 -7.22 -5.36 0.77
CA GLU A 54 -6.36 -5.39 1.97
C GLU A 54 -5.35 -4.24 1.96
N ARG A 55 -4.66 -4.03 0.84
CA ARG A 55 -3.69 -2.93 0.68
C ARG A 55 -4.35 -1.56 0.91
N ARG A 56 -5.52 -1.34 0.30
CA ARG A 56 -6.29 -0.09 0.47
C ARG A 56 -6.83 0.08 1.88
N PHE A 57 -7.20 -1.02 2.55
CA PHE A 57 -7.63 -1.00 3.94
C PHE A 57 -6.48 -0.52 4.85
N HIS A 58 -5.27 -1.08 4.71
CA HIS A 58 -4.12 -0.64 5.51
C HIS A 58 -3.68 0.80 5.21
N ALA A 59 -3.85 1.28 3.98
CA ALA A 59 -3.51 2.65 3.62
C ALA A 59 -4.49 3.70 4.20
N ASN A 60 -5.77 3.36 4.30
CA ASN A 60 -6.84 4.33 4.60
C ASN A 60 -7.47 4.15 5.98
N CYS A 61 -7.51 2.93 6.51
CA CYS A 61 -8.17 2.58 7.77
C CYS A 61 -7.15 2.50 8.92
N GLY A 62 -7.63 2.42 10.17
CA GLY A 62 -6.74 2.30 11.35
C GLY A 62 -6.07 3.61 11.80
N ARG A 63 -6.03 4.64 10.95
CA ARG A 63 -5.39 5.94 11.26
C ARG A 63 -6.05 6.71 12.40
N CYS A 64 -7.38 6.59 12.54
CA CYS A 64 -8.15 7.37 13.52
C CYS A 64 -8.74 6.51 14.65
N HIS A 65 -9.02 5.24 14.37
CA HIS A 65 -9.56 4.28 15.32
C HIS A 65 -9.33 2.85 14.80
N ALA A 66 -9.45 1.86 15.68
CA ALA A 66 -9.44 0.45 15.29
C ALA A 66 -10.62 0.14 14.35
N ALA A 67 -10.41 -0.79 13.41
CA ALA A 67 -11.49 -1.23 12.54
C ALA A 67 -12.62 -1.87 13.35
N PRO A 68 -13.89 -1.66 12.95
CA PRO A 68 -15.01 -2.27 13.63
C PRO A 68 -15.00 -3.79 13.45
N GLN A 69 -15.72 -4.48 14.33
CA GLN A 69 -16.02 -5.90 14.17
C GLN A 69 -16.70 -6.20 12.81
N LYS A 70 -16.63 -7.45 12.35
CA LYS A 70 -17.29 -7.86 11.10
C LYS A 70 -18.79 -7.58 11.19
N PHE A 71 -19.26 -6.70 10.32
CA PHE A 71 -20.68 -6.42 10.12
C PHE A 71 -21.21 -7.17 8.89
N PRO A 72 -22.54 -7.41 8.81
CA PRO A 72 -23.15 -7.88 7.58
C PRO A 72 -22.80 -6.94 6.40
N PRO A 73 -22.65 -7.45 5.16
CA PRO A 73 -22.12 -6.67 4.04
C PRO A 73 -22.85 -5.35 3.78
N ARG A 74 -24.18 -5.32 3.95
CA ARG A 74 -25.00 -4.10 3.79
C ARG A 74 -24.63 -3.01 4.81
N MET A 75 -24.40 -3.40 6.06
CA MET A 75 -24.04 -2.47 7.12
C MET A 75 -22.62 -1.96 6.92
N MET A 76 -21.67 -2.85 6.58
CA MET A 76 -20.30 -2.44 6.24
C MET A 76 -20.25 -1.46 5.06
N ALA A 77 -21.10 -1.67 4.04
CA ALA A 77 -21.21 -0.77 2.91
C ALA A 77 -21.66 0.65 3.32
N THR A 78 -22.54 0.78 4.32
CA THR A 78 -22.96 2.07 4.89
C THR A 78 -21.84 2.73 5.68
N VAL A 79 -21.14 1.96 6.53
CA VAL A 79 -19.97 2.47 7.28
C VAL A 79 -18.93 3.02 6.32
N LEU A 80 -18.52 2.25 5.30
CA LEU A 80 -17.53 2.68 4.31
C LEU A 80 -18.02 3.84 3.44
N ARG A 81 -19.33 4.00 3.24
CA ARG A 81 -19.90 5.18 2.57
C ARG A 81 -19.61 6.46 3.35
N HIS A 82 -19.81 6.43 4.67
CA HIS A 82 -19.52 7.57 5.54
C HIS A 82 -18.02 7.80 5.69
N MET A 83 -17.23 6.72 5.78
CA MET A 83 -15.77 6.82 5.86
C MET A 83 -15.14 7.37 4.58
N ARG A 84 -15.82 7.27 3.43
CA ARG A 84 -15.34 7.87 2.18
C ARG A 84 -14.97 9.35 2.32
N VAL A 85 -15.84 10.11 2.97
CA VAL A 85 -15.63 11.55 3.18
C VAL A 85 -14.64 11.79 4.31
N ARG A 86 -14.71 11.01 5.39
CA ARG A 86 -13.89 11.22 6.61
C ARG A 86 -12.43 10.80 6.45
N ALA A 87 -12.19 9.71 5.73
CA ALA A 87 -10.87 9.12 5.53
C ALA A 87 -10.36 9.30 4.09
N THR A 88 -10.95 10.24 3.33
CA THR A 88 -10.53 10.61 1.97
C THR A 88 -10.40 9.40 1.02
N ILE A 89 -11.30 8.44 1.15
CA ILE A 89 -11.27 7.19 0.38
C ILE A 89 -11.89 7.46 -0.99
N THR A 90 -11.28 6.95 -2.06
CA THR A 90 -11.88 7.06 -3.41
C THR A 90 -13.11 6.15 -3.53
N ALA A 91 -13.89 6.31 -4.61
CA ALA A 91 -15.00 5.40 -4.87
C ALA A 91 -14.52 3.95 -5.11
N GLU A 92 -13.36 3.80 -5.76
CA GLU A 92 -12.76 2.51 -6.06
C GLU A 92 -12.16 1.85 -4.83
N ASP A 93 -11.38 2.61 -4.04
CA ASP A 93 -10.83 2.14 -2.77
C ASP A 93 -11.95 1.62 -1.87
N ARG A 94 -13.08 2.36 -1.78
CA ARG A 94 -14.24 1.92 -1.01
C ARG A 94 -14.77 0.57 -1.46
N ARG A 95 -14.83 0.32 -2.78
CA ARG A 95 -15.33 -0.94 -3.34
C ARG A 95 -14.41 -2.11 -2.98
N LEU A 96 -13.10 -1.91 -3.13
CA LEU A 96 -12.09 -2.93 -2.85
C LEU A 96 -12.00 -3.21 -1.34
N ILE A 97 -12.01 -2.17 -0.51
CA ILE A 97 -12.06 -2.31 0.95
C ILE A 97 -13.33 -3.04 1.38
N LEU A 98 -14.49 -2.70 0.81
CA LEU A 98 -15.74 -3.40 1.11
C LEU A 98 -15.63 -4.88 0.77
N PHE A 99 -15.11 -5.21 -0.41
CA PHE A 99 -14.91 -6.60 -0.83
C PHE A 99 -14.04 -7.35 0.19
N TYR A 100 -12.89 -6.79 0.58
CA TYR A 100 -11.99 -7.36 1.58
C TYR A 100 -12.65 -7.56 2.95
N MET A 101 -13.40 -6.57 3.44
CA MET A 101 -14.03 -6.62 4.77
C MET A 101 -15.24 -7.56 4.86
N THR A 102 -15.76 -8.04 3.72
CA THR A 102 -16.96 -8.88 3.66
C THR A 102 -16.73 -10.27 3.07
N GLN A 103 -15.48 -10.64 2.77
CA GLN A 103 -15.11 -12.05 2.64
C GLN A 103 -14.89 -12.66 4.03
#